data_AF-A0A5S6QA07-F1
#
_entry.id   AF-A0A5S6QA07-F1
#
_cell.length_a   1.000
_cell.length_b   1.000
_cell.length_c   1.000
_cell.angle_alpha   90.00
_cell.angle_beta   90.00
_cell.angle_gamma   90.00
#
_symmetry.space_group_name_H-M   'P 1'
#
loop_
_entity.id
_entity.type
_entity.pdbx_description
1 polymer ?
#
loop_
_entity_poly.entity_id
_entity_poly.type
_entity_poly.pdbx_seq_one_letter_code
_entity_poly.pdbx_strand_id
1 'polypeptide(L)'
;MTEELPSCAGRPSAEAKKEKKVEPGIVYLSTIPYCLTVQRVRELFSDYGEIGRIYFQREDKSVAKRVALSLNNTQVGGRKRSKAFESLWNIKYLHRFKWHHLTEQLVYEKSKHKQRMRMEISQAKREAQFFTQQIEKGEAIRKLEKEVLQKDGRWERYQRQLKQRKPKQSISAGDRSELLKQVFQ
;
A
#
# COMPACT_ATOMS: atom_id res chain seq x y z
N MET A 1 -40.82 66.76 12.81
CA MET A 1 -39.76 67.20 13.75
C MET A 1 -38.83 66.03 13.88
N THR A 2 -37.92 65.83 12.91
CA THR A 2 -36.53 66.36 12.93
C THR A 2 -35.81 65.89 14.20
N GLU A 3 -34.90 64.92 14.04
CA GLU A 3 -33.44 65.15 14.15
C GLU A 3 -33.00 64.95 15.63
N GLU A 4 -32.00 64.14 16.01
CA GLU A 4 -30.76 63.73 15.36
C GLU A 4 -30.17 62.42 15.93
N LEU A 5 -29.25 61.85 15.15
CA LEU A 5 -28.17 60.97 15.59
C LEU A 5 -27.17 61.72 16.50
N PRO A 6 -26.55 61.03 17.47
CA PRO A 6 -25.13 61.19 17.76
C PRO A 6 -24.44 59.87 17.39
N SER A 7 -23.57 59.82 16.37
CA SER A 7 -22.20 60.34 16.28
C SER A 7 -21.25 59.83 17.38
N CYS A 8 -20.03 59.54 16.92
CA CYS A 8 -18.81 59.17 17.64
C CYS A 8 -18.73 57.68 18.06
N ALA A 9 -18.03 56.85 17.30
CA ALA A 9 -16.57 56.73 17.26
C ALA A 9 -16.04 55.82 18.36
N GLY A 10 -15.40 54.73 17.94
CA GLY A 10 -14.69 53.82 18.83
C GLY A 10 -14.79 52.39 18.34
N ARG A 11 -14.05 52.04 17.29
CA ARG A 11 -13.68 50.65 17.02
C ARG A 11 -12.70 50.24 18.13
N PRO A 12 -13.00 49.31 19.04
CA PRO A 12 -11.93 48.58 19.69
C PRO A 12 -11.39 47.62 18.62
N SER A 13 -10.18 47.93 18.19
CA SER A 13 -9.27 47.03 17.48
C SER A 13 -9.47 45.59 17.91
N ALA A 14 -9.61 44.69 16.94
CA ALA A 14 -9.48 43.26 17.12
C ALA A 14 -8.23 43.00 17.98
N GLU A 15 -8.45 42.59 19.24
CA GLU A 15 -7.38 42.05 20.06
C GLU A 15 -6.97 40.72 19.43
N ALA A 16 -5.95 40.80 18.57
CA ALA A 16 -5.27 39.65 18.00
C ALA A 16 -4.69 38.83 19.16
N LYS A 17 -5.47 37.86 19.65
CA LYS A 17 -5.02 36.86 20.60
C LYS A 17 -3.82 36.16 19.95
N LYS A 18 -2.62 36.37 20.52
CA LYS A 18 -1.41 35.65 20.13
C LYS A 18 -1.68 34.15 20.30
N GLU A 19 -1.88 33.43 19.19
CA GLU A 19 -1.96 31.97 19.19
C GLU A 19 -0.67 31.41 19.79
N LYS A 20 -0.78 30.78 20.96
CA LYS A 20 0.36 30.11 21.60
C LYS A 20 0.72 28.91 20.74
N LYS A 21 1.95 28.89 20.21
CA LYS A 21 2.47 27.71 19.49
C LYS A 21 2.48 26.53 20.46
N VAL A 22 1.70 25.51 20.16
CA VAL A 22 1.68 24.26 20.93
C VAL A 22 2.91 23.46 20.54
N GLU A 23 3.89 23.37 21.44
CA GLU A 23 5.04 22.50 21.25
C GLU A 23 4.66 21.06 21.59
N PRO A 24 4.92 20.09 20.70
CA PRO A 24 4.56 18.69 20.95
C PRO A 24 5.43 18.09 22.06
N GLY A 25 4.82 17.34 22.97
CA GLY A 25 5.51 16.58 24.01
C GLY A 25 6.20 15.31 23.50
N ILE A 26 7.13 14.75 24.29
CA ILE A 26 7.85 13.51 23.97
C ILE A 26 7.52 12.44 25.02
N VAL A 27 7.16 11.24 24.57
CA VAL A 27 6.90 10.08 25.43
C VAL A 27 7.96 9.01 25.17
N TYR A 28 8.63 8.55 26.23
CA TYR A 28 9.64 7.49 26.15
C TYR A 28 9.04 6.14 26.58
N LEU A 29 9.20 5.11 25.74
CA LEU A 29 8.83 3.74 26.05
C LEU A 29 10.10 2.91 26.28
N SER A 30 10.25 2.34 27.48
CA SER A 30 11.42 1.54 27.86
C SER A 30 11.47 0.16 27.20
N THR A 31 10.32 -0.45 26.92
CA THR A 31 10.22 -1.81 26.39
C THR A 31 9.22 -1.86 25.27
N ILE A 32 9.68 -2.23 24.08
CA ILE A 32 8.84 -2.37 22.88
C ILE A 32 8.81 -3.86 22.52
N PRO A 33 7.63 -4.53 22.59
CA PRO A 33 7.50 -5.93 22.21
C PRO A 33 7.90 -6.15 20.74
N TYR A 34 8.50 -7.31 20.43
CA TYR A 34 9.02 -7.63 19.10
C TYR A 34 7.98 -7.62 17.97
N CYS A 35 6.69 -7.74 18.28
CA CYS A 35 5.59 -7.67 17.31
C CYS A 35 5.01 -6.25 17.13
N LEU A 36 5.46 -5.28 17.93
CA LEU A 36 4.91 -3.93 17.91
C LEU A 36 5.54 -3.13 16.74
N THR A 37 4.77 -2.94 15.67
CA THR A 37 5.19 -2.12 14.53
C THR A 37 4.82 -0.65 14.76
N VAL A 38 5.49 0.29 14.11
CA VAL A 38 5.19 1.74 14.20
C VAL A 38 3.70 2.03 13.92
N GLN A 39 3.08 1.28 13.00
CA GLN A 39 1.65 1.41 12.71
C GLN A 39 0.78 0.98 13.89
N ARG A 40 1.11 -0.13 14.54
CA ARG A 40 0.34 -0.61 15.70
C ARG A 40 0.47 0.33 16.89
N VAL A 41 1.64 0.94 17.09
CA VAL A 41 1.81 2.02 18.08
C VAL A 41 0.93 3.21 17.72
N ARG A 42 0.92 3.62 16.44
CA ARG A 42 0.09 4.73 15.99
C ARG A 42 -1.39 4.47 16.25
N GLU A 43 -1.87 3.27 15.96
CA GLU A 43 -3.24 2.86 16.25
C GLU A 43 -3.54 2.88 17.76
N LEU A 44 -2.71 2.24 18.58
CA LEU A 44 -2.92 2.14 20.03
C LEU A 44 -2.91 3.50 20.73
N PHE A 45 -2.04 4.40 20.30
CA PHE A 45 -1.93 5.74 20.90
C PHE A 45 -2.86 6.77 20.23
N SER A 46 -3.54 6.41 19.12
CA SER A 46 -4.42 7.31 18.39
C SER A 46 -5.58 7.80 19.24
N ASP A 47 -6.07 6.95 20.15
CA ASP A 47 -7.18 7.28 21.05
C ASP A 47 -6.81 8.38 22.05
N TYR A 48 -5.52 8.58 22.31
CA TYR A 48 -5.01 9.53 23.30
C TYR A 48 -4.53 10.85 22.67
N GLY A 49 -4.37 10.91 21.35
CA GLY A 49 -4.02 12.15 20.65
C GLY A 49 -3.31 11.95 19.31
N GLU A 50 -3.03 13.07 18.65
CA GLU A 50 -2.31 13.07 17.37
C GLU A 50 -0.82 12.79 17.57
N ILE A 51 -0.35 11.68 16.99
CA ILE A 51 1.04 11.25 17.11
C ILE A 51 1.81 11.78 15.92
N GLY A 52 2.81 12.62 16.16
CA GLY A 52 3.71 13.11 15.13
C GLY A 52 4.71 12.03 14.68
N ARG A 53 5.92 12.11 15.22
CA ARG A 53 7.08 11.28 14.82
C ARG A 53 7.28 10.14 15.82
N ILE A 54 7.57 8.94 15.31
CA ILE A 54 7.85 7.75 16.10
C ILE A 54 9.22 7.21 15.70
N TYR A 55 10.10 7.01 16.67
CA TYR A 55 11.44 6.48 16.46
C TYR A 55 11.61 5.17 17.24
N PHE A 56 11.97 4.10 16.54
CA PHE A 56 12.46 2.88 17.20
C PHE A 56 13.98 2.88 17.13
N GLN A 57 14.63 2.91 18.28
CA GLN A 57 16.07 2.71 18.38
C GLN A 57 16.35 1.25 17.97
N ARG A 58 17.09 1.06 16.87
CA ARG A 58 17.63 -0.28 16.56
C ARG A 58 18.71 -0.61 17.58
N GLU A 59 18.69 -1.83 18.10
CA GLU A 59 19.78 -2.33 18.95
C GLU A 59 21.16 -2.15 18.27
N ASP A 60 22.15 -1.86 19.11
CA ASP A 60 23.50 -1.56 18.68
C ASP A 60 24.17 -2.75 17.98
N LYS A 61 24.47 -2.58 16.69
CA LYS A 61 25.19 -3.59 15.89
C LYS A 61 26.56 -3.95 16.49
N SER A 62 27.16 -3.04 17.27
CA SER A 62 28.42 -3.28 17.97
C SER A 62 28.28 -4.37 19.03
N VAL A 63 27.16 -4.41 19.76
CA VAL A 63 26.87 -5.45 20.75
C VAL A 63 26.72 -6.80 20.06
N ALA A 64 25.93 -6.88 18.99
CA ALA A 64 25.77 -8.12 18.22
C ALA A 64 27.10 -8.64 17.66
N LYS A 65 27.97 -7.76 17.13
CA LYS A 65 29.32 -8.12 16.69
C LYS A 65 30.17 -8.64 17.85
N ARG A 66 30.15 -7.96 18.99
CA ARG A 66 30.91 -8.35 20.19
C ARG A 66 30.46 -9.71 20.70
N VAL A 67 29.16 -9.94 20.79
CA VAL A 67 28.57 -11.21 21.24
C VAL A 67 28.96 -12.34 20.30
N ALA A 68 28.82 -12.15 18.98
CA ALA A 68 29.22 -13.17 18.02
C ALA A 68 30.72 -13.52 18.14
N LEU A 69 31.59 -12.52 18.30
CA LEU A 69 33.03 -12.76 18.50
C LEU A 69 33.34 -13.45 19.83
N SER A 70 32.67 -13.02 20.91
CA SER A 70 32.94 -13.51 22.27
C SER A 70 32.38 -14.90 22.52
N LEU A 71 31.23 -15.24 21.93
CA LEU A 71 30.58 -16.53 22.17
C LEU A 71 31.00 -17.58 21.15
N ASN A 72 31.41 -17.21 19.94
CA ASN A 72 31.79 -18.21 18.95
C ASN A 72 32.98 -19.07 19.44
N ASN A 73 32.86 -20.39 19.26
CA ASN A 73 33.79 -21.41 19.74
C ASN A 73 33.95 -21.48 21.27
N THR A 74 33.05 -20.87 22.04
CA THR A 74 33.00 -21.06 23.50
C THR A 74 32.03 -22.17 23.88
N GLN A 75 32.27 -22.81 25.03
CA GLN A 75 31.36 -23.83 25.54
C GLN A 75 30.02 -23.18 25.90
N VAL A 76 28.93 -23.88 25.55
CA VAL A 76 27.55 -23.42 25.87
C VAL A 76 27.35 -23.29 27.38
N GLY A 77 28.13 -24.03 28.18
CA GLY A 77 28.11 -23.99 29.63
C GLY A 77 26.90 -24.73 30.22
N GLY A 78 26.58 -24.44 31.48
CA GLY A 78 25.51 -25.11 32.22
C GLY A 78 26.01 -26.22 33.16
N ARG A 79 25.11 -27.10 33.59
CA ARG A 79 25.47 -28.21 34.50
C ARG A 79 26.37 -29.21 33.76
N LYS A 80 27.47 -29.65 34.40
CA LYS A 80 28.42 -30.63 33.83
C LYS A 80 27.78 -31.93 33.31
N ARG A 81 26.62 -32.32 33.84
CA ARG A 81 25.85 -33.50 33.39
C ARG A 81 24.94 -33.26 32.18
N SER A 82 24.81 -32.03 31.70
CA SER A 82 23.96 -31.69 30.56
C SER A 82 24.62 -32.12 29.25
N LYS A 83 23.85 -32.68 28.31
CA LYS A 83 24.35 -33.05 26.97
C LYS A 83 24.95 -31.87 26.20
N ALA A 84 24.47 -30.66 26.46
CA ALA A 84 24.95 -29.45 25.80
C ALA A 84 26.21 -28.85 26.46
N PHE A 85 26.66 -29.38 27.61
CA PHE A 85 27.78 -28.80 28.36
C PHE A 85 29.07 -28.75 27.53
N GLU A 86 29.35 -29.82 26.80
CA GLU A 86 30.53 -29.96 25.94
C GLU A 86 30.32 -29.35 24.55
N SER A 87 29.09 -29.00 24.18
CA SER A 87 28.80 -28.40 22.89
C SER A 87 29.38 -26.99 22.81
N LEU A 88 29.97 -26.66 21.66
CA LEU A 88 30.49 -25.32 21.37
C LEU A 88 29.44 -24.48 20.65
N TRP A 89 29.39 -23.20 20.96
CA TRP A 89 28.66 -22.22 20.17
C TRP A 89 29.28 -22.07 18.77
N ASN A 90 28.46 -22.14 17.73
CA ASN A 90 28.83 -21.80 16.36
C ASN A 90 27.94 -20.65 15.88
N ILE A 91 28.44 -19.42 15.98
CA ILE A 91 27.66 -18.20 15.73
C ILE A 91 28.50 -17.23 14.89
N LYS A 92 27.90 -16.65 13.84
CA LYS A 92 28.54 -15.63 13.00
C LYS A 92 27.63 -14.42 12.81
N TYR A 93 28.18 -13.22 13.01
CA TYR A 93 27.48 -11.99 12.66
C TYR A 93 27.62 -11.73 11.14
N LEU A 94 26.49 -11.70 10.44
CA LEU A 94 26.44 -11.43 9.00
C LEU A 94 26.18 -9.94 8.73
N HIS A 95 27.19 -9.24 8.23
CA HIS A 95 27.07 -7.81 7.92
C HIS A 95 26.15 -7.59 6.72
N ARG A 96 25.26 -6.58 6.80
CA ARG A 96 24.27 -6.21 5.76
C ARG A 96 23.28 -7.32 5.37
N PHE A 97 23.33 -8.46 6.06
CA PHE A 97 22.40 -9.55 5.86
C PHE A 97 21.19 -9.35 6.77
N LYS A 98 19.99 -9.44 6.20
CA LYS A 98 18.71 -9.24 6.90
C LYS A 98 17.88 -10.51 6.79
N TRP A 99 16.97 -10.71 7.74
CA TRP A 99 16.05 -11.86 7.73
C TRP A 99 15.31 -12.02 6.40
N HIS A 100 14.89 -10.91 5.78
CA HIS A 100 14.21 -10.95 4.47
C HIS A 100 15.04 -11.61 3.37
N HIS A 101 16.38 -11.53 3.43
CA HIS A 101 17.27 -12.18 2.47
C HIS A 101 17.26 -13.72 2.61
N LEU A 102 16.97 -14.26 3.80
CA LEU A 102 16.79 -15.72 3.97
C LEU A 102 15.49 -16.20 3.34
N THR A 103 14.45 -15.38 3.41
CA THR A 103 13.13 -15.71 2.85
C THR A 103 12.93 -15.21 1.43
N GLU A 104 13.95 -14.58 0.83
CA GLU A 104 13.83 -13.86 -0.44
C GLU A 104 13.35 -14.76 -1.57
N GLN A 105 13.93 -15.96 -1.68
CA GLN A 105 13.53 -16.96 -2.66
C GLN A 105 12.06 -17.38 -2.51
N LEU A 106 11.64 -17.68 -1.27
CA LEU A 106 10.28 -18.10 -0.96
C LEU A 106 9.27 -16.97 -1.22
N VAL A 107 9.63 -15.72 -0.86
CA VAL A 107 8.82 -14.53 -1.12
C VAL A 107 8.72 -14.25 -2.62
N TYR A 108 9.81 -14.42 -3.36
CA TYR A 108 9.84 -14.25 -4.81
C TYR A 108 8.91 -15.26 -5.51
N GLU A 109 9.00 -16.54 -5.14
CA GLU A 109 8.13 -17.60 -5.68
C GLU A 109 6.65 -17.31 -5.38
N LYS A 110 6.32 -16.94 -4.14
CA LYS A 110 4.95 -16.54 -3.76
C LYS A 110 4.45 -15.32 -4.53
N SER A 111 5.31 -14.32 -4.72
CA SER A 111 4.97 -13.09 -5.44
C SER A 111 4.74 -13.35 -6.92
N LYS A 112 5.60 -14.18 -7.54
CA LYS A 112 5.47 -14.61 -8.93
C LYS A 112 4.18 -15.41 -9.16
N HIS A 113 3.87 -16.35 -8.26
CA HIS A 113 2.63 -17.11 -8.33
C HIS A 113 1.39 -16.21 -8.18
N LYS A 114 1.40 -15.31 -7.20
CA LYS A 114 0.32 -14.34 -6.98
C LYS A 114 0.13 -13.41 -8.17
N GLN A 115 1.21 -12.96 -8.82
CA GLN A 115 1.13 -12.16 -10.04
C GLN A 115 0.49 -12.95 -11.18
N ARG A 116 0.90 -14.20 -11.42
CA ARG A 116 0.29 -15.05 -12.45
C ARG A 116 -1.21 -15.23 -12.21
N MET A 117 -1.59 -15.64 -11.00
CA MET A 117 -2.99 -15.83 -10.65
C MET A 117 -3.80 -14.53 -10.78
N ARG A 118 -3.23 -13.38 -10.38
CA ARG A 118 -3.87 -12.06 -10.57
C ARG A 118 -4.11 -11.76 -12.05
N MET A 119 -3.15 -12.07 -12.92
CA MET A 119 -3.31 -11.88 -14.37
C MET A 119 -4.43 -12.75 -14.92
N GLU A 120 -4.47 -14.04 -14.56
CA GLU A 120 -5.53 -14.97 -14.96
C GLU A 120 -6.91 -14.49 -14.48
N ILE A 121 -7.03 -14.11 -13.20
CA ILE A 121 -8.28 -13.54 -12.65
C ILE A 121 -8.66 -12.26 -13.40
N SER A 122 -7.69 -11.38 -13.69
CA SER A 122 -7.96 -10.12 -14.40
C SER A 122 -8.47 -10.34 -15.82
N GLN A 123 -7.97 -11.37 -16.50
CA GLN A 123 -8.42 -11.76 -17.84
C GLN A 123 -9.85 -12.30 -17.78
N ALA A 124 -10.11 -13.28 -16.92
CA ALA A 124 -11.45 -13.84 -16.73
C ALA A 124 -12.48 -12.77 -16.34
N LYS A 125 -12.09 -11.83 -15.45
CA LYS A 125 -12.93 -10.69 -15.09
C LYS A 125 -13.22 -9.78 -16.28
N ARG A 126 -12.22 -9.48 -17.12
CA ARG A 126 -12.41 -8.65 -18.32
C ARG A 126 -13.39 -9.29 -19.29
N GLU A 127 -13.28 -10.61 -19.49
CA GLU A 127 -14.18 -11.38 -20.34
C GLU A 127 -15.60 -11.38 -19.78
N ALA A 128 -15.78 -11.68 -18.48
CA ALA A 128 -17.09 -11.63 -17.83
C ALA A 128 -17.74 -10.23 -17.87
N GLN A 129 -16.94 -9.18 -17.62
CA GLN A 129 -17.39 -7.80 -17.73
C GLN A 129 -17.80 -7.44 -19.16
N PHE A 130 -17.10 -7.97 -20.17
CA PHE A 130 -17.51 -7.77 -21.55
C PHE A 130 -18.88 -8.40 -21.82
N PHE A 131 -19.12 -9.63 -21.38
CA PHE A 131 -20.41 -10.31 -21.60
C PHE A 131 -21.58 -9.61 -20.88
N THR A 132 -21.39 -9.23 -19.62
CA THR A 132 -22.40 -8.47 -18.87
C THR A 132 -22.77 -7.17 -19.60
N GLN A 133 -21.77 -6.40 -20.06
CA GLN A 133 -22.02 -5.20 -20.86
C GLN A 133 -22.75 -5.48 -22.18
N GLN A 134 -22.49 -6.62 -22.84
CA GLN A 134 -23.21 -6.98 -24.07
C GLN A 134 -24.68 -7.35 -23.81
N ILE A 135 -24.95 -8.06 -22.71
CA ILE A 135 -26.31 -8.41 -22.29
C ILE A 135 -27.10 -7.12 -21.97
N GLU A 136 -26.53 -6.24 -21.14
CA GLU A 136 -27.13 -4.95 -20.79
C GLU A 136 -27.43 -4.09 -22.02
N LYS A 137 -26.48 -3.97 -22.95
CA LYS A 137 -26.69 -3.28 -24.23
C LYS A 137 -27.81 -3.92 -25.04
N GLY A 138 -27.90 -5.25 -25.06
CA GLY A 138 -28.96 -5.99 -25.73
C GLY A 138 -30.33 -5.72 -25.11
N GLU A 139 -30.42 -5.70 -23.78
CA GLU A 139 -31.66 -5.36 -23.07
C GLU A 139 -32.08 -3.91 -23.31
N ALA A 140 -31.13 -2.97 -23.30
CA ALA A 140 -31.39 -1.56 -23.59
C ALA A 140 -31.93 -1.37 -25.01
N ILE A 141 -31.33 -2.04 -26.01
CA ILE A 141 -31.83 -2.02 -27.40
C ILE A 141 -33.27 -2.57 -27.48
N ARG A 142 -33.57 -3.68 -26.79
CA ARG A 142 -34.92 -4.26 -26.76
C ARG A 142 -35.96 -3.34 -26.11
N LYS A 143 -35.57 -2.58 -25.07
CA LYS A 143 -36.46 -1.58 -24.44
C LYS A 143 -36.75 -0.42 -25.39
N LEU A 144 -35.71 0.12 -26.03
CA LEU A 144 -35.86 1.18 -27.04
C LEU A 144 -36.74 0.74 -28.21
N GLU A 145 -36.57 -0.48 -28.70
CA GLU A 145 -37.40 -1.05 -29.76
C GLU A 145 -38.88 -1.07 -29.37
N LYS A 146 -39.21 -1.52 -28.14
CA LYS A 146 -40.58 -1.51 -27.62
C LYS A 146 -41.16 -0.10 -27.51
N GLU A 147 -40.37 0.87 -27.03
CA GLU A 147 -40.80 2.26 -26.90
C GLU A 147 -41.06 2.94 -28.26
N VAL A 148 -40.21 2.67 -29.27
CA VAL A 148 -40.40 3.20 -30.62
C VAL A 148 -41.65 2.59 -31.27
N LEU A 149 -41.84 1.28 -31.09
CA LEU A 149 -43.01 0.57 -31.61
C LEU A 149 -44.32 1.06 -30.95
N GLN A 150 -44.29 1.41 -29.66
CA GLN A 150 -45.44 2.00 -28.96
C GLN A 150 -45.80 3.42 -29.44
N LYS A 151 -44.84 4.17 -29.99
CA LYS A 151 -45.05 5.53 -30.51
C LYS A 151 -45.40 5.55 -32.00
N ASP A 152 -45.78 4.40 -32.57
CA ASP A 152 -45.99 4.18 -34.01
C ASP A 152 -44.80 4.63 -34.90
N GLY A 153 -43.59 4.63 -34.33
CA GLY A 153 -42.36 4.96 -35.04
C GLY A 153 -41.81 3.76 -35.81
N ARG A 154 -41.27 4.01 -37.00
CA ARG A 154 -40.58 2.97 -37.79
C ARG A 154 -39.22 2.64 -37.15
N TRP A 155 -39.06 1.43 -36.61
CA TRP A 155 -37.77 0.95 -36.09
C TRP A 155 -36.89 0.45 -37.25
N GLU A 156 -35.95 1.27 -37.69
CA GLU A 156 -34.89 0.79 -38.58
C GLU A 156 -33.89 -0.06 -37.77
N ARG A 157 -33.70 -1.32 -38.19
CA ARG A 157 -32.78 -2.26 -37.54
C ARG A 157 -31.41 -1.61 -37.44
N TYR A 158 -31.01 -1.21 -36.23
CA TYR A 158 -29.72 -0.58 -35.96
C TYR A 158 -28.58 -1.43 -36.54
N GLN A 159 -28.03 -1.03 -37.69
CA GLN A 159 -26.84 -1.65 -38.25
C GLN A 159 -25.68 -1.31 -37.31
N ARG A 160 -25.24 -2.29 -36.51
CA ARG A 160 -24.01 -2.14 -35.71
C ARG A 160 -22.88 -1.77 -36.67
N GLN A 161 -22.50 -0.49 -36.69
CA GLN A 161 -21.26 -0.07 -37.33
C GLN A 161 -20.11 -0.59 -36.48
N LEU A 162 -19.74 -1.86 -36.67
CA LEU A 162 -18.50 -2.41 -36.17
C LEU A 162 -17.36 -1.70 -36.91
N LYS A 163 -16.92 -0.54 -36.42
CA LYS A 163 -15.63 0.04 -36.82
C LYS A 163 -14.54 -0.89 -36.30
N GLN A 164 -14.18 -1.88 -37.12
CA GLN A 164 -13.00 -2.70 -36.86
C GLN A 164 -11.80 -1.74 -36.77
N ARG A 165 -11.05 -1.79 -35.66
CA ARG A 165 -9.76 -1.11 -35.62
C ARG A 165 -8.91 -1.74 -36.72
N LYS A 166 -8.41 -0.92 -37.65
CA LYS A 166 -7.48 -1.41 -38.67
C LYS A 166 -6.32 -2.13 -37.94
N PRO A 167 -5.93 -3.34 -38.38
CA PRO A 167 -4.80 -4.04 -37.77
C PRO A 167 -3.58 -3.12 -37.84
N LYS A 168 -2.87 -2.97 -36.72
CA LYS A 168 -1.56 -2.31 -36.74
C LYS A 168 -0.67 -3.11 -37.70
N GLN A 169 -0.01 -2.43 -38.63
CA GLN A 169 0.97 -3.05 -39.51
C GLN A 169 1.99 -3.85 -38.68
N SER A 170 2.50 -4.95 -39.25
CA SER A 170 3.44 -5.86 -38.58
C SER A 170 4.50 -5.07 -37.82
N ILE A 171 4.47 -5.19 -36.50
CA ILE A 171 5.43 -4.63 -35.55
C ILE A 171 6.83 -5.04 -36.03
N SER A 172 7.68 -4.07 -36.35
CA SER A 172 9.07 -4.37 -36.72
C SER A 172 9.76 -5.06 -35.54
N ALA A 173 10.81 -5.85 -35.79
CA ALA A 173 11.49 -6.59 -34.72
C ALA A 173 11.96 -5.69 -33.56
N GLY A 174 12.24 -4.40 -33.83
CA GLY A 174 12.60 -3.40 -32.83
C GLY A 174 11.44 -3.05 -31.87
N ASP A 175 10.25 -2.80 -32.42
CA ASP A 175 9.06 -2.39 -31.67
C ASP A 175 8.58 -3.47 -30.68
N ARG A 176 8.84 -4.75 -30.98
CA ARG A 176 8.50 -5.87 -30.09
C ARG A 176 9.37 -5.84 -28.82
N SER A 177 10.63 -5.46 -28.94
CA SER A 177 11.55 -5.37 -27.80
C SER A 177 11.19 -4.23 -26.84
N GLU A 178 10.68 -3.11 -27.37
CA GLU A 178 10.21 -1.97 -26.59
C GLU A 178 8.89 -2.26 -25.87
N LEU A 179 7.95 -2.93 -26.54
CA LEU A 179 6.70 -3.39 -25.93
C LEU A 179 6.95 -4.35 -24.76
N LEU A 180 7.90 -5.27 -24.91
CA LEU A 180 8.26 -6.19 -23.83
C LEU A 180 8.90 -5.45 -22.65
N LYS A 181 9.73 -4.43 -22.89
CA LYS A 181 10.25 -3.57 -21.80
C LYS A 181 9.13 -2.81 -21.07
N GLN A 182 8.07 -2.41 -21.76
CA GLN A 182 6.94 -1.65 -21.20
C GLN A 182 5.93 -2.52 -20.43
N VAL A 183 5.80 -3.81 -20.77
CA VAL A 183 4.87 -4.74 -20.11
C VAL A 183 5.47 -5.37 -18.85
N PHE A 184 6.80 -5.47 -18.78
CA PHE A 184 7.52 -6.15 -17.69
C PHE A 184 8.29 -5.20 -16.74
N GLN A 185 8.07 -3.88 -16.83
CA GLN A 185 8.40 -2.90 -15.77
C GLN A 185 7.22 -2.71 -14.83
#